data_AF-A0A926NZ15-F1
#
_entry.id   AF-A0A926NZ15-F1
#
_cell.length_a   1.000
_cell.length_b   1.000
_cell.length_c   1.000
_cell.angle_alpha   90.00
_cell.angle_beta   90.00
_cell.angle_gamma   90.00
#
_symmetry.space_group_name_H-M   'P 1'
#
loop_
_entity.id
_entity.type
_entity.pdbx_description
1 polymer ?
#
loop_
_entity_poly.entity_id
_entity_poly.type
_entity_poly.pdbx_seq_one_letter_code
_entity_poly.pdbx_strand_id
1 'polypeptide(L)'
;MTLYLKLGGRPAFQEAIETLASKLYQDSAFRLPQDGPVLRHADELCEFLIFLFGGAPFYDGMPIGQVLRPLRLDDDRYDRFVDHVVRSLGGRRSSVRDETQMRVVMEHIRPHVVSVPASRPGPAPQDPVGIVA
;
A
#
# COMPACT_ATOMS: atom_id res chain seq x y z
N MET A 1 10.05 0.86 21.32
CA MET A 1 9.75 2.13 20.63
C MET A 1 9.11 1.80 19.28
N THR A 2 7.96 2.39 18.96
CA THR A 2 7.23 2.10 17.71
C THR A 2 7.88 2.80 16.52
N LEU A 3 7.62 2.31 15.31
CA LEU A 3 8.17 2.91 14.09
C LEU A 3 7.60 4.32 13.89
N TYR A 4 6.33 4.53 14.23
CA TYR A 4 5.69 5.84 14.28
C TYR A 4 6.51 6.91 15.04
N LEU A 5 6.95 6.62 16.27
CA LEU A 5 7.73 7.58 17.07
C LEU A 5 9.12 7.84 16.47
N LYS A 6 9.75 6.81 15.90
CA LYS A 6 11.06 6.97 15.24
C LYS A 6 10.98 7.85 14.00
N LEU A 7 9.87 7.77 13.27
CA LEU A 7 9.65 8.52 12.03
C LEU A 7 9.22 9.97 12.27
N GLY A 8 9.05 10.40 13.54
CA GLY A 8 8.70 11.77 13.89
C GLY A 8 7.25 11.99 14.31
N GLY A 9 6.47 10.91 14.46
CA GLY A 9 5.08 10.97 14.91
C GLY A 9 4.15 11.65 13.90
N ARG A 10 2.96 12.05 14.36
CA ARG A 10 1.87 12.54 13.50
C ARG A 10 2.25 13.63 12.49
N PRO A 11 3.05 14.66 12.84
CA PRO A 11 3.43 15.69 11.89
C PRO A 11 4.19 15.13 10.68
N ALA A 12 5.08 14.16 10.90
CA ALA A 12 5.84 13.52 9.82
C ALA A 12 4.95 12.70 8.88
N PHE A 13 3.90 12.07 9.42
CA PHE A 13 2.92 11.33 8.60
C PHE A 13 2.06 12.26 7.74
N GLN A 14 1.62 13.39 8.29
CA GLN A 14 0.86 14.38 7.54
C GLN A 14 1.67 14.96 6.37
N GLU A 15 2.93 15.36 6.64
CA GLU A 15 3.84 15.86 5.61
C GLU A 15 4.20 14.77 4.57
N ALA A 16 4.36 13.52 5.02
CA ALA A 16 4.63 12.40 4.14
C ALA A 16 3.47 12.10 3.18
N ILE A 17 2.21 12.32 3.59
CA ILE A 17 1.03 12.11 2.73
C ILE A 17 0.98 13.16 1.61
N GLU A 18 1.27 14.42 1.92
CA GLU A 18 1.37 15.49 0.90
C GLU A 18 2.50 15.20 -0.10
N THR A 19 3.64 14.76 0.42
CA THR A 19 4.80 14.35 -0.39
C THR A 19 4.47 13.12 -1.25
N LEU A 20 3.77 12.13 -0.68
CA LEU A 20 3.33 10.93 -1.38
C LEU A 20 2.37 11.27 -2.52
N ALA A 21 1.38 12.13 -2.29
CA ALA A 21 0.47 12.59 -3.33
C ALA A 21 1.23 13.24 -4.49
N SER A 22 2.21 14.11 -4.18
CA SER A 22 3.04 14.76 -5.19
C SER A 22 3.86 13.76 -6.01
N LYS A 23 4.46 12.75 -5.37
CA LYS A 23 5.23 11.69 -6.05
C LYS A 23 4.36 10.80 -6.91
N LEU A 24 3.19 10.40 -6.42
CA LEU A 24 2.25 9.58 -7.19
C LEU A 24 1.74 10.31 -8.43
N TYR A 25 1.48 11.62 -8.33
CA TYR A 25 1.09 12.45 -9.47
C TYR A 25 2.17 12.54 -10.56
N GLN A 26 3.44 12.60 -10.16
CA GLN A 26 4.58 12.68 -11.08
C GLN A 26 4.98 11.32 -11.67
N ASP A 27 4.58 10.21 -11.05
CA ASP A 27 4.92 8.88 -11.51
C ASP A 27 3.91 8.39 -12.56
N SER A 28 4.40 8.26 -13.80
CA SER A 28 3.62 7.82 -14.96
C SER A 28 3.02 6.42 -14.83
N ALA A 29 3.48 5.61 -13.87
CA ALA A 29 2.89 4.31 -13.55
C ALA A 29 1.49 4.42 -12.95
N PHE A 30 1.16 5.56 -12.31
CA PHE A 30 -0.14 5.82 -11.70
C PHE A 30 -0.99 6.70 -12.61
N ARG A 31 -2.11 6.15 -13.09
CA ARG A 31 -3.09 6.91 -13.90
C ARG A 31 -4.08 7.63 -12.99
N LEU A 32 -3.63 8.73 -12.42
CA LEU A 32 -4.45 9.58 -11.57
C LEU A 32 -5.30 10.54 -12.43
N PRO A 33 -6.56 10.81 -12.02
CA PRO A 33 -7.38 11.80 -12.69
C PRO A 33 -6.74 13.19 -12.56
N GLN A 34 -6.66 13.94 -13.67
CA GLN A 34 -6.07 15.29 -13.66
C GLN A 34 -6.93 16.32 -12.90
N ASP A 35 -8.24 16.10 -12.82
CA ASP A 35 -9.21 17.05 -12.26
C ASP A 35 -9.70 16.68 -10.84
N GLY A 36 -8.96 15.86 -10.09
CA GLY A 36 -9.35 15.43 -8.75
C GLY A 36 -8.18 15.33 -7.77
N PRO A 37 -8.47 15.28 -6.45
CA PRO A 37 -7.43 15.05 -5.46
C PRO A 37 -6.74 13.71 -5.73
N VAL A 38 -5.42 13.76 -5.92
CA VAL A 38 -4.55 12.59 -6.19
C VAL A 38 -4.84 11.45 -5.22
N LEU A 39 -5.05 11.80 -3.95
CA LEU A 39 -5.53 10.90 -2.92
C LEU A 39 -6.85 11.43 -2.37
N ARG A 40 -7.96 10.95 -2.91
CA ARG A 40 -9.31 11.33 -2.46
C ARG A 40 -9.54 11.12 -0.96
N HIS A 41 -8.84 10.15 -0.37
CA HIS A 41 -8.94 9.76 1.02
C HIS A 41 -7.58 9.92 1.74
N ALA A 42 -6.91 11.05 1.52
CA ALA A 42 -5.59 11.33 2.08
C ALA A 42 -5.56 11.25 3.62
N ASP A 43 -6.56 11.83 4.30
CA ASP A 43 -6.67 11.77 5.77
C ASP A 43 -6.84 10.33 6.28
N GLU A 44 -7.70 9.55 5.63
CA GLU A 44 -7.89 8.13 5.96
C GLU A 44 -6.60 7.32 5.77
N LEU A 45 -5.87 7.57 4.68
CA LEU A 45 -4.58 6.94 4.45
C LEU A 45 -3.57 7.34 5.54
N CYS A 46 -3.56 8.61 5.96
CA CYS A 46 -2.70 9.09 7.03
C CYS A 46 -2.97 8.33 8.34
N GLU A 47 -4.23 8.29 8.78
CA GLU A 47 -4.63 7.62 10.02
C GLU A 47 -4.37 6.10 9.95
N PHE A 48 -4.60 5.49 8.79
CA PHE A 48 -4.28 4.08 8.58
C PHE A 48 -2.78 3.81 8.70
N LEU A 49 -1.92 4.64 8.10
CA LEU A 49 -0.47 4.50 8.24
C LEU A 49 -0.03 4.73 9.69
N ILE A 50 -0.56 5.73 10.38
CA ILE A 50 -0.28 5.97 11.80
C ILE A 50 -0.60 4.71 12.62
N PHE A 51 -1.77 4.11 12.43
CA PHE A 51 -2.13 2.83 13.05
C PHE A 51 -1.14 1.71 12.68
N LEU A 52 -0.91 1.51 11.38
CA LEU A 52 -0.07 0.44 10.85
C LEU A 52 1.38 0.49 11.39
N PHE A 53 1.92 1.69 11.61
CA PHE A 53 3.25 1.90 12.17
C PHE A 53 3.30 1.96 13.71
N GLY A 54 2.17 1.69 14.37
CA GLY A 54 2.05 1.60 15.83
C GLY A 54 1.92 2.95 16.54
N GLY A 55 1.35 3.96 15.87
CA GLY A 55 1.00 5.26 16.44
C GLY A 55 -0.41 5.32 17.04
N ALA A 56 -1.28 4.37 16.68
CA ALA A 56 -2.62 4.23 17.24
C ALA A 56 -2.90 2.75 17.58
N PRO A 57 -3.68 2.46 18.64
CA PRO A 57 -4.00 1.09 19.05
C PRO A 57 -5.06 0.40 18.18
N PHE A 58 -5.91 1.17 17.50
CA PHE A 58 -6.97 0.68 16.61
C PHE A 58 -7.15 1.65 15.43
N TYR A 59 -7.77 1.16 14.35
CA TYR A 59 -8.16 1.94 13.19
C TYR A 59 -9.62 1.63 12.85
N ASP A 60 -10.48 2.63 13.02
CA ASP A 60 -11.92 2.54 12.75
C ASP A 60 -12.34 3.25 11.45
N GLY A 61 -11.36 3.61 10.62
CA GLY A 61 -11.58 4.29 9.36
C GLY A 61 -11.96 3.36 8.22
N MET A 62 -11.89 3.90 7.00
CA MET A 62 -12.26 3.16 5.80
C MET A 62 -11.29 1.99 5.52
N PRO A 63 -11.78 0.80 5.09
CA PRO A 63 -10.89 -0.31 4.72
C PRO A 63 -9.82 0.13 3.70
N ILE A 64 -8.55 -0.20 3.94
CA ILE A 64 -7.42 0.28 3.13
C ILE A 64 -7.57 -0.04 1.63
N GLY A 65 -8.19 -1.18 1.30
CA GLY A 65 -8.49 -1.56 -0.08
C GLY A 65 -9.46 -0.60 -0.78
N GLN A 66 -10.36 0.05 -0.04
CA GLN A 66 -11.23 1.10 -0.58
C GLN A 66 -10.50 2.44 -0.69
N VAL A 67 -9.69 2.80 0.32
CA VAL A 67 -8.85 4.02 0.33
C VAL A 67 -7.91 4.05 -0.89
N LEU A 68 -7.24 2.93 -1.18
CA LEU A 68 -6.27 2.80 -2.27
C LEU A 68 -6.88 2.34 -3.59
N ARG A 69 -8.18 2.02 -3.64
CA ARG A 69 -8.90 1.58 -4.84
C ARG A 69 -8.66 2.46 -6.08
N PRO A 70 -8.61 3.81 -5.98
CA PRO A 70 -8.37 4.66 -7.13
C PRO A 70 -7.01 4.43 -7.80
N LEU A 71 -6.00 3.97 -7.05
CA LEU A 71 -4.65 3.74 -7.57
C LEU A 71 -4.55 2.48 -8.44
N ARG A 72 -5.55 1.58 -8.39
CA ARG A 72 -5.58 0.30 -9.12
C ARG A 72 -4.25 -0.43 -9.06
N LEU A 73 -3.86 -0.78 -7.83
CA LEU A 73 -2.59 -1.43 -7.53
C LEU A 73 -2.61 -2.88 -8.03
N ASP A 74 -1.69 -3.19 -8.94
CA ASP A 74 -1.17 -4.52 -9.23
C ASP A 74 0.14 -4.72 -8.46
N ASP A 75 0.79 -5.88 -8.58
CA ASP A 75 2.03 -6.17 -7.83
C ASP A 75 3.13 -5.13 -8.11
N ASP A 76 3.38 -4.78 -9.38
CA ASP A 76 4.41 -3.82 -9.77
C ASP A 76 4.12 -2.41 -9.26
N ARG A 77 2.87 -1.95 -9.37
CA ARG A 77 2.46 -0.64 -8.83
C ARG A 77 2.47 -0.62 -7.32
N TYR A 78 2.19 -1.74 -6.67
CA TYR A 78 2.25 -1.85 -5.22
C TYR A 78 3.69 -1.66 -4.73
N ASP A 79 4.66 -2.32 -5.36
CA ASP A 79 6.08 -2.16 -5.02
C ASP A 79 6.55 -0.70 -5.18
N ARG A 80 6.12 -0.03 -6.25
CA ARG A 80 6.38 1.40 -6.46
C ARG A 80 5.69 2.27 -5.41
N PHE A 81 4.44 1.97 -5.06
CA PHE A 81 3.70 2.68 -4.02
C PHE A 81 4.42 2.57 -2.67
N VAL A 82 4.87 1.37 -2.30
CA VAL A 82 5.66 1.15 -1.08
C VAL A 82 6.97 1.94 -1.13
N ASP A 83 7.66 1.97 -2.26
CA ASP A 83 8.88 2.78 -2.41
C ASP A 83 8.61 4.27 -2.21
N HIS A 84 7.52 4.80 -2.76
CA HIS A 84 7.12 6.20 -2.55
C HIS A 84 6.78 6.47 -1.08
N VAL A 85 6.05 5.57 -0.42
CA VAL A 85 5.74 5.67 1.03
C VAL A 85 7.02 5.68 1.85
N VAL A 86 7.94 4.75 1.58
CA VAL A 86 9.22 4.65 2.28
C VAL A 86 10.05 5.93 2.11
N ARG A 87 10.13 6.44 0.88
CA ARG A 87 10.86 7.69 0.61
C ARG A 87 10.17 8.93 1.19
N SER A 88 8.85 8.91 1.36
CA SER A 88 8.12 10.05 1.93
C SER A 88 8.22 10.10 3.45
N LEU A 89 8.19 8.94 4.10
CA LEU A 89 8.32 8.83 5.56
C LEU A 89 9.78 8.79 6.04
N GLY A 90 10.70 8.27 5.21
CA GLY A 90 12.09 8.10 5.58
C GLY A 90 12.91 9.39 5.57
N GLY A 91 12.63 10.28 4.61
CA GLY A 91 13.32 11.56 4.48
C GLY A 91 14.85 11.43 4.54
N ARG A 92 15.53 12.37 5.21
CA ARG A 92 16.99 12.34 5.44
C ARG A 92 17.41 11.64 6.75
N ARG A 93 16.45 11.11 7.52
CA ARG A 93 16.69 10.65 8.90
C ARG A 93 16.46 9.16 9.11
N SER A 94 15.80 8.45 8.19
CA SER A 94 15.62 7.01 8.29
C SER A 94 16.92 6.26 8.12
N SER A 95 17.15 5.29 9.01
CA SER A 95 18.21 4.31 8.78
C SER A 95 17.72 3.22 7.81
N VAL A 96 18.66 2.53 7.15
CA VAL A 96 18.36 1.35 6.31
C VAL A 96 17.52 0.31 7.07
N ARG A 97 17.74 0.21 8.39
CA ARG A 97 16.96 -0.67 9.28
C ARG A 97 15.51 -0.24 9.38
N ASP A 98 15.26 1.05 9.54
CA ASP A 98 13.90 1.58 9.64
C ASP A 98 13.16 1.45 8.30
N GLU A 99 13.83 1.72 7.17
CA GLU A 99 13.26 1.50 5.83
C GLU A 99 12.90 0.03 5.58
N THR A 100 13.78 -0.90 5.98
CA THR A 100 13.52 -2.34 5.88
C THR A 100 12.29 -2.71 6.70
N GLN A 101 12.21 -2.22 7.94
CA GLN A 101 11.06 -2.46 8.81
C GLN A 101 9.77 -1.86 8.22
N MET A 102 9.85 -0.68 7.59
CA MET A 102 8.70 -0.09 6.92
C MET A 102 8.18 -0.98 5.79
N ARG A 103 9.07 -1.49 4.94
CA ARG A 103 8.69 -2.40 3.85
C ARG A 103 8.04 -3.68 4.38
N VAL A 104 8.61 -4.28 5.43
CA VAL A 104 8.02 -5.48 6.07
C VAL A 104 6.61 -5.20 6.61
N VAL A 105 6.40 -4.06 7.26
CA VAL A 105 5.08 -3.68 7.75
C VAL A 105 4.09 -3.49 6.60
N MET A 106 4.51 -2.81 5.52
CA MET A 106 3.68 -2.63 4.32
C MET A 106 3.33 -3.97 3.66
N GLU A 107 4.20 -4.98 3.61
CA GLU A 107 3.85 -6.27 2.99
C GLU A 107 2.60 -6.95 3.59
N HIS A 108 2.28 -6.67 4.87
CA HIS A 108 1.06 -7.19 5.50
C HIS A 108 -0.24 -6.65 4.85
N ILE A 109 -0.19 -5.48 4.21
CA ILE A 109 -1.37 -4.88 3.56
C ILE A 109 -1.50 -5.28 2.09
N ARG A 110 -0.45 -5.81 1.46
CA ARG A 110 -0.43 -6.25 0.05
C ARG A 110 -1.67 -7.08 -0.34
N PRO A 111 -2.06 -8.16 0.39
CA PRO A 111 -3.20 -8.99 0.01
C PRO A 111 -4.56 -8.27 0.06
N HIS A 112 -4.65 -7.13 0.74
CA HIS A 112 -5.89 -6.35 0.87
C HIS A 112 -6.04 -5.27 -0.20
N VAL A 113 -4.98 -4.98 -0.95
CA VAL A 113 -4.93 -3.84 -1.88
C VAL A 113 -4.52 -4.25 -3.29
N VAL A 114 -3.68 -5.27 -3.43
CA VAL A 114 -3.35 -5.87 -4.73
C VAL A 114 -4.50 -6.77 -5.12
N SER A 115 -5.23 -6.37 -6.16
CA SER A 115 -6.24 -7.22 -6.76
C SER A 115 -5.53 -8.29 -7.58
N VAL A 116 -5.27 -9.46 -6.98
CA VAL A 116 -4.84 -10.63 -7.75
C VAL A 116 -5.96 -10.94 -8.76
N PRO A 117 -5.75 -10.85 -10.08
CA PRO A 117 -6.67 -11.51 -10.99
C PRO A 117 -6.62 -12.98 -10.59
N ALA A 118 -7.75 -13.57 -10.23
CA ALA A 118 -7.85 -14.94 -9.78
C ALA A 118 -7.34 -15.90 -10.89
N SER A 119 -6.03 -16.10 -10.97
CA SER A 119 -5.41 -17.23 -11.65
C SER A 119 -5.63 -18.42 -10.75
N ARG A 120 -6.88 -18.89 -10.69
CA ARG A 120 -7.15 -20.25 -10.29
C ARG A 120 -6.69 -21.08 -11.51
N PRO A 121 -5.61 -21.88 -11.41
CA PRO A 121 -5.34 -22.85 -12.46
C PRO A 121 -6.59 -23.72 -12.58
N GLY A 122 -7.17 -23.78 -13.79
CA GLY A 122 -8.27 -24.68 -14.07
C GLY A 122 -7.86 -26.10 -13.67
N PRO A 123 -8.75 -26.92 -13.10
CA PRO A 123 -8.44 -28.34 -12.99
C PRO A 123 -8.15 -28.86 -14.40
N ALA A 124 -6.94 -29.40 -14.58
CA ALA A 124 -6.51 -30.06 -15.81
C ALA A 124 -7.53 -31.15 -16.22
N PRO A 125 -7.69 -31.44 -17.53
CA PRO A 125 -8.55 -32.51 -18.00
C PRO A 125 -8.12 -33.83 -17.36
N GLN A 126 -9.08 -34.51 -16.72
CA GLN A 126 -8.88 -35.89 -16.29
C GLN A 126 -8.97 -36.77 -17.54
N ASP A 127 -7.83 -37.35 -17.94
CA ASP A 127 -7.70 -38.37 -18.98
C ASP A 127 -8.64 -39.59 -18.73
N PRO A 128 -9.00 -40.34 -19.79
CA PRO A 128 -10.20 -41.17 -19.82
C PRO A 128 -10.03 -42.45 -19.00
N VAL A 129 -10.90 -42.67 -18.03
CA VAL A 129 -11.08 -43.98 -17.38
C VAL A 129 -12.02 -44.82 -18.24
N GLY A 130 -11.46 -45.88 -18.81
CA GLY A 130 -12.04 -47.22 -18.74
C GLY A 130 -13.30 -47.50 -19.57
N ILE A 131 -13.09 -48.16 -20.71
CA ILE A 131 -13.82 -49.33 -21.21
C ILE A 131 -14.97 -49.79 -20.30
N VAL A 132 -16.23 -49.70 -20.76
CA VAL A 132 -17.22 -50.78 -20.64
C VAL A 132 -18.32 -50.61 -21.71
N ALA A 133 -18.41 -51.55 -22.65
CA ALA A 133 -19.62 -52.21 -23.17
C ALA A 133 -19.23 -53.11 -24.35
#